data_AF-A0A650CNG7-F1
#
_entry.id   AF-A0A650CNG7-F1
#
_cell.length_a   1.000
_cell.length_b   1.000
_cell.length_c   1.000
_cell.angle_alpha   90.00
_cell.angle_beta   90.00
_cell.angle_gamma   90.00
#
_symmetry.space_group_name_H-M   'P 1'
#
loop_
_entity.id
_entity.type
_entity.pdbx_description
1 polymer ?
#
loop_
_entity_poly.entity_id
_entity_poly.type
_entity_poly.pdbx_seq_one_letter_code
_entity_poly.pdbx_strand_id
1 'polypeptide(L)'
;MKILEVIKNDMVRELITKFNVTHELVVSISLVTNWGKFIDFSIPKDVKNIIVIVPEDFDCDVRNQIKSVRRELSVIVLKLPEIKGKLYVLY
;
A
#
# COMPACT_ATOMS: atom_id res chain seq x y z
N MET A 1 -12.24 -5.93 -24.91
CA MET A 1 -11.35 -6.51 -23.89
C MET A 1 -10.23 -5.52 -23.58
N LYS A 2 -10.12 -5.09 -22.31
CA LYS A 2 -8.87 -4.71 -21.60
C LYS A 2 -8.01 -3.50 -22.01
N ILE A 3 -8.56 -2.41 -22.56
CA ILE A 3 -7.86 -1.10 -22.54
C ILE A 3 -7.92 -0.43 -21.15
N LEU A 4 -8.86 -0.84 -20.29
CA LEU A 4 -9.10 -0.27 -18.96
C LEU A 4 -8.08 -0.69 -17.86
N GLU A 5 -7.19 -1.64 -18.13
CA GLU A 5 -6.14 -2.08 -17.18
C GLU A 5 -4.72 -1.59 -17.55
N VAL A 6 -4.57 -0.88 -18.67
CA VAL A 6 -3.24 -0.60 -19.26
C VAL A 6 -2.43 0.41 -18.42
N ILE A 7 -3.11 1.25 -17.62
CA ILE A 7 -2.49 2.31 -16.79
C ILE A 7 -2.88 2.13 -15.31
N LYS A 8 -2.62 0.95 -14.73
CA LYS A 8 -2.37 0.87 -13.29
C LYS A 8 -1.03 1.58 -13.04
N ASN A 9 -1.07 2.91 -12.89
CA ASN A 9 0.02 3.85 -12.57
C ASN A 9 1.43 3.36 -12.97
N ASP A 10 2.04 3.92 -14.02
CA ASP A 10 3.41 3.56 -14.45
C ASP A 10 4.40 3.57 -13.28
N MET A 11 4.22 4.48 -12.32
CA MET A 11 4.97 4.52 -11.07
C MET A 11 4.73 3.32 -10.14
N VAL A 12 3.48 2.86 -9.96
CA VAL A 12 3.19 1.64 -9.17
C VAL A 12 3.78 0.42 -9.87
N ARG A 13 3.69 0.34 -11.20
CA ARG A 13 4.32 -0.71 -12.00
C ARG A 13 5.85 -0.66 -11.89
N GLU A 14 6.45 0.52 -11.92
CA GLU A 14 7.88 0.71 -11.73
C GLU A 14 8.31 0.28 -10.32
N LEU A 15 7.55 0.62 -9.29
CA LEU A 15 7.78 0.16 -7.92
C LEU A 15 7.67 -1.36 -7.81
N ILE A 16 6.65 -1.97 -8.41
CA ILE A 16 6.50 -3.43 -8.44
C ILE A 16 7.75 -4.08 -9.06
N THR A 17 8.20 -3.54 -10.19
CA THR A 17 9.38 -4.05 -10.91
C THR A 17 10.67 -3.84 -10.11
N LYS A 18 10.88 -2.63 -9.57
CA LYS A 18 12.09 -2.23 -8.83
C LYS A 18 12.26 -2.98 -7.52
N PHE A 19 11.15 -3.27 -6.84
CA PHE A 19 11.14 -3.92 -5.53
C PHE A 19 10.84 -5.42 -5.61
N ASN A 20 10.73 -5.99 -6.81
CA ASN A 20 10.36 -7.39 -7.04
C ASN A 20 9.12 -7.81 -6.23
N VAL A 21 8.10 -6.95 -6.24
CA VAL A 21 6.84 -7.14 -5.52
C VAL A 21 6.11 -8.34 -6.10
N THR A 22 5.58 -9.18 -5.23
CA THR A 22 4.89 -10.41 -5.62
C THR A 22 3.38 -10.22 -5.68
N HIS A 23 2.83 -9.29 -4.90
CA HIS A 23 1.41 -9.02 -4.77
C HIS A 23 1.11 -7.52 -4.64
N GLU A 24 -0.03 -7.12 -5.21
CA GLU A 24 -0.58 -5.76 -5.11
C GLU A 24 -1.99 -5.84 -4.52
N LEU A 25 -2.24 -5.07 -3.46
CA LEU A 25 -3.56 -4.87 -2.89
C LEU A 25 -3.99 -3.42 -3.09
N VAL A 26 -5.13 -3.20 -3.74
CA VAL A 26 -5.70 -1.87 -3.99
C VAL A 26 -7.00 -1.71 -3.23
N VAL A 27 -7.08 -0.73 -2.33
CA VAL A 27 -8.26 -0.49 -1.49
C VAL A 27 -8.63 0.99 -1.50
N SER A 28 -9.91 1.30 -1.33
CA SER A 28 -10.34 2.69 -1.16
C SER A 28 -9.98 3.18 0.24
N ILE A 29 -9.40 4.38 0.32
CA ILE A 29 -8.91 4.92 1.59
C ILE A 29 -10.02 5.21 2.59
N SER A 30 -11.23 5.51 2.11
CA SER A 30 -12.41 5.72 2.94
C SER A 30 -12.88 4.46 3.66
N LEU A 31 -12.47 3.27 3.21
CA LEU A 31 -12.81 2.00 3.82
C LEU A 31 -11.80 1.59 4.92
N VAL A 32 -10.64 2.24 4.99
CA VAL A 32 -9.60 1.90 5.97
C VAL A 32 -9.72 2.81 7.19
N THR A 33 -10.43 2.32 8.20
CA THR A 33 -10.62 3.02 9.49
C THR A 33 -9.56 2.67 10.54
N ASN A 34 -8.84 1.57 10.38
CA ASN A 34 -7.73 1.15 11.25
C ASN A 34 -6.64 0.45 10.43
N TRP A 35 -5.52 1.14 10.21
CA TRP A 35 -4.44 0.68 9.32
C TRP A 35 -3.72 -0.55 9.87
N GLY A 36 -3.45 -0.57 11.18
CA GLY A 36 -2.76 -1.69 11.82
C GLY A 36 -3.53 -2.99 11.66
N LYS A 37 -4.83 -2.98 11.95
CA LYS A 37 -5.71 -4.16 11.80
C LYS A 37 -5.92 -4.55 10.34
N PHE A 38 -6.10 -3.57 9.45
CA PHE A 38 -6.25 -3.83 8.02
C PHE A 38 -5.04 -4.60 7.48
N ILE A 39 -3.83 -4.11 7.76
CA ILE A 39 -2.59 -4.76 7.32
C ILE A 39 -2.41 -6.13 7.97
N ASP A 40 -2.70 -6.29 9.25
CA ASP A 40 -2.58 -7.57 9.94
C ASP A 40 -3.50 -8.66 9.36
N PHE A 41 -4.70 -8.28 8.90
CA PHE A 41 -5.64 -9.21 8.27
C PHE A 41 -5.33 -9.47 6.79
N SER A 42 -4.93 -8.43 6.05
CA SER A 42 -4.79 -8.50 4.59
C SER A 42 -3.42 -9.01 4.12
N ILE A 43 -2.38 -8.87 4.94
CA ILE A 43 -1.01 -9.22 4.54
C ILE A 43 -0.59 -10.54 5.18
N PRO A 44 -0.14 -11.53 4.39
CA PRO A 44 0.38 -12.80 4.91
C PRO A 44 1.47 -12.62 5.97
N LYS A 45 1.50 -13.54 6.95
CA LYS A 45 2.40 -13.42 8.12
C LYS A 45 3.89 -13.60 7.79
N ASP A 46 4.19 -14.26 6.68
CA ASP A 46 5.55 -14.49 6.17
C ASP A 46 6.13 -13.27 5.44
N VAL A 47 5.29 -12.31 5.05
CA VAL A 47 5.74 -11.03 4.48
C VAL A 47 6.48 -10.22 5.53
N LYS A 48 7.65 -9.70 5.14
CA LYS A 48 8.51 -8.86 6.00
C LYS A 48 8.65 -7.42 5.53
N ASN A 49 8.39 -7.16 4.26
CA ASN A 49 8.56 -5.85 3.66
C ASN A 49 7.26 -5.45 2.98
N ILE A 50 6.78 -4.24 3.24
CA ILE A 50 5.63 -3.68 2.55
C ILE A 50 5.91 -2.25 2.11
N ILE A 51 5.33 -1.88 0.98
CA ILE A 51 5.28 -0.49 0.51
C ILE A 51 3.81 -0.08 0.52
N VAL A 52 3.49 0.95 1.30
CA VAL A 52 2.16 1.53 1.37
C VAL A 52 2.17 2.85 0.63
N ILE A 53 1.34 2.98 -0.38
CA ILE A 53 1.19 4.20 -1.17
C ILE A 53 -0.14 4.86 -0.82
N VAL A 54 -0.09 6.11 -0.41
CA VAL A 54 -1.25 6.92 -0.02
C VAL A 54 -1.27 8.26 -0.78
N PRO A 55 -2.42 8.94 -0.85
CA PRO A 55 -2.51 10.31 -1.38
C PRO A 55 -1.55 11.27 -0.67
N GLU A 56 -1.05 12.28 -1.36
CA GLU A 56 -0.12 13.27 -0.79
C GLU A 56 -0.74 14.04 0.39
N ASP A 57 -2.01 14.42 0.24
CA ASP A 57 -2.83 15.11 1.23
C ASP A 57 -3.31 14.21 2.37
N PHE A 58 -2.94 12.92 2.36
CA PHE A 58 -3.36 11.99 3.40
C PHE A 58 -2.57 12.19 4.70
N ASP A 59 -3.23 12.75 5.70
CA ASP A 59 -2.67 13.01 7.03
C ASP A 59 -3.01 11.87 8.01
N CYS A 60 -2.22 10.80 7.96
CA CYS A 60 -2.32 9.70 8.90
C CYS A 60 -0.94 9.07 9.12
N ASP A 61 -0.62 8.76 10.37
CA ASP A 61 0.61 8.06 10.73
C ASP A 61 0.48 6.55 10.49
N VAL A 62 0.33 6.18 9.22
CA VAL A 62 0.15 4.80 8.74
C VAL A 62 1.28 3.90 9.24
N ARG A 63 2.52 4.39 9.21
CA ARG A 63 3.69 3.63 9.64
C ARG A 63 3.57 3.23 11.11
N ASN A 64 3.26 4.17 12.00
CA ASN A 64 3.16 3.86 13.42
C ASN A 64 1.95 2.98 13.73
N GLN A 65 0.82 3.16 13.04
CA GLN A 65 -0.33 2.27 13.19
C GLN A 65 0.01 0.82 12.79
N ILE A 66 0.70 0.61 11.67
CA ILE A 66 1.11 -0.73 11.23
C ILE A 66 2.12 -1.33 12.22
N LYS A 67 3.15 -0.57 12.60
CA LYS A 67 4.17 -1.04 13.54
C LYS A 67 3.64 -1.31 14.94
N SER A 68 2.51 -0.72 15.32
CA SER A 68 1.87 -1.02 16.61
C SER A 68 1.35 -2.46 16.70
N VAL A 69 0.99 -3.06 15.56
CA VAL A 69 0.45 -4.43 15.47
C VAL A 69 1.51 -5.42 14.97
N ARG A 70 2.24 -5.06 13.91
CA ARG A 70 3.29 -5.89 13.30
C ARG A 70 4.64 -5.18 13.34
N ARG A 71 5.35 -5.32 14.46
CA ARG A 71 6.63 -4.63 14.73
C ARG A 71 7.77 -5.07 13.84
N GLU A 72 7.70 -6.31 13.36
CA GLU A 72 8.69 -6.97 12.52
C GLU A 72 8.63 -6.55 11.05
N LEU A 73 7.56 -5.86 10.64
CA LEU A 73 7.43 -5.35 9.28
C LEU A 73 8.36 -4.15 9.03
N SER A 74 9.11 -4.23 7.94
CA SER A 74 9.70 -3.09 7.29
C SER A 74 8.64 -2.38 6.45
N VAL A 75 8.28 -1.15 6.83
CA VAL A 75 7.19 -0.39 6.21
C VAL A 75 7.74 0.87 5.56
N ILE A 76 7.68 0.91 4.23
CA ILE A 76 7.91 2.12 3.43
C ILE A 76 6.56 2.75 3.16
N VAL A 77 6.40 4.04 3.45
CA VAL A 77 5.18 4.79 3.13
C VAL A 77 5.55 5.82 2.07
N LEU A 78 4.88 5.78 0.93
CA LEU A 78 5.03 6.73 -0.16
C LEU A 78 3.76 7.56 -0.28
N LYS A 79 3.95 8.87 -0.44
CA LYS A 79 2.89 9.84 -0.65
C LYS A 79 2.96 10.32 -2.08
N LEU A 80 1.90 10.15 -2.85
CA LEU A 80 1.90 10.44 -4.30
C LEU A 80 0.68 11.30 -4.67
N PRO A 81 0.86 12.43 -5.37
CA PRO A 81 -0.23 13.37 -5.69
C PRO A 81 -1.25 12.81 -6.69
N GLU A 82 -0.86 11.86 -7.53
CA GLU A 82 -1.72 11.27 -8.56
C GLU A 82 -2.70 10.25 -7.98
N ILE A 83 -2.47 9.77 -6.76
CA ILE A 83 -3.32 8.77 -6.13
C ILE A 83 -4.43 9.47 -5.35
N LYS A 84 -5.65 9.43 -5.88
CA LYS A 84 -6.85 10.01 -5.24
C LYS A 84 -7.77 8.92 -4.70
N GLY A 85 -8.12 9.00 -3.41
CA GLY A 85 -9.15 8.17 -2.78
C GLY A 85 -8.85 6.66 -2.72
N LYS A 86 -7.66 6.25 -3.17
CA LYS A 86 -7.18 4.86 -3.20
C LYS A 86 -5.85 4.78 -2.44
N LEU A 87 -5.55 3.60 -1.96
CA LEU A 87 -4.25 3.22 -1.44
C LEU A 87 -3.79 1.94 -2.11
N TYR A 88 -2.48 1.78 -2.17
CA TYR A 88 -1.84 0.57 -2.68
C TYR A 88 -0.97 0.00 -1.58
N VAL A 89 -1.08 -1.30 -1.33
CA VAL A 89 -0.15 -2.04 -0.48
C VAL A 89 0.54 -3.08 -1.34
N LEU A 90 1.86 -2.99 -1.41
CA LEU A 90 2.72 -3.83 -2.24
C LEU A 90 3.58 -4.71 -1.34
N TYR A 91 3.66 -6.02 -1.62
CA TYR A 91 4.45 -6.98 -0.84
C TYR A 91 4.87 -8.24 -1.60
#